data_AF-A0A959GU15-F1
#
_entry.id   AF-A0A959GU15-F1
#
_cell.length_a   1.000
_cell.length_b   1.000
_cell.length_c   1.000
_cell.angle_alpha   90.00
_cell.angle_beta   90.00
_cell.angle_gamma   90.00
#
_symmetry.space_group_name_H-M   'P 1'
#
loop_
_entity.id
_entity.type
_entity.pdbx_description
1 polymer ?
#
loop_
_entity_poly.entity_id
_entity_poly.type
_entity_poly.pdbx_seq_one_letter_code
_entity_poly.pdbx_strand_id
1 'polypeptide(L)'
;MENRRHELYIVFAFLALVHLLYYPAWNAGFVTDFTGLLWRLDGSSAAGIFNSFGFPALQPVLNAFLFLFCKAFGLHPLPWYLAFTSMHVLNGWLAYRFGAAVLRGYGMRMPRLAALAGALFFLLSPYQSEVLTWRVCFNFLLSSFLVLSILYSSYSWMREGRRGQLWAVHGLFVLALFTFELALAVPLACLVLLLLYPPTLRNRLGLRLQLLRLSAPQFALTLGYFLLNRLILGAWVGHYGPAVHLRFRLGEILANYYRYGFKLLAFSRYWPHPCKEGLSGKLQEPLLLYPLAIVSVLALVYALARFRRWRGEGQAALLFLLLFILALAPAVNLYFNYLLYIENDRYGYLASAFFFLGLSALLSVLPRWLFLLLVICYIGLSAFFLRRTNLYWRQSTALYYGLMDSFRWYDAPAVYLLNLPDNYQGAVLFRDFSGQGEAFRDALKYIKKAPYEGAIHEVAQYNLATPADGVTVRRDSAMHYTVEFNQWGNWWWRRGIGMGPGYQANTYSVDSKGHFYHLQLDTIEPGAVLLYQVKGEWREVE
;
A
#
# COMPACT_ATOMS: atom_id res chain seq x y z
N MET A 1 35.86 0.57 -13.33
CA MET A 1 35.40 1.77 -12.59
C MET A 1 34.20 2.45 -13.25
N GLU A 2 34.13 2.49 -14.59
CA GLU A 2 33.08 3.19 -15.35
C GLU A 2 31.63 2.74 -15.03
N ASN A 3 31.37 1.43 -14.94
CA ASN A 3 30.03 0.92 -14.58
C ASN A 3 29.56 1.40 -13.18
N ARG A 4 30.47 1.58 -12.22
CA ARG A 4 30.11 2.07 -10.87
C ARG A 4 29.70 3.55 -10.90
N ARG A 5 30.38 4.38 -11.69
CA ARG A 5 30.01 5.80 -11.86
C ARG A 5 28.62 5.94 -12.49
N HIS A 6 28.31 5.13 -13.50
CA HIS A 6 26.99 5.13 -14.12
C HIS A 6 25.87 4.72 -13.15
N GLU A 7 26.08 3.68 -12.33
CA GLU A 7 25.11 3.28 -11.30
C GLU A 7 24.88 4.41 -10.27
N LEU A 8 25.92 5.13 -9.86
CA LEU A 8 25.78 6.29 -8.97
C LEU A 8 24.94 7.40 -9.59
N TYR A 9 25.19 7.76 -10.86
CA TYR A 9 24.38 8.77 -11.54
C TYR A 9 22.89 8.40 -11.63
N ILE A 10 22.58 7.12 -11.85
CA ILE A 10 21.18 6.65 -11.85
C ILE A 10 20.56 6.83 -10.46
N VAL A 11 21.27 6.44 -9.40
CA VAL A 11 20.77 6.60 -8.02
C VAL A 11 20.54 8.08 -7.69
N PHE A 12 21.48 8.96 -8.02
CA PHE A 12 21.32 10.40 -7.81
C PHE A 12 20.15 11.00 -8.62
N ALA A 13 19.98 10.58 -9.87
CA ALA A 13 18.85 10.99 -10.68
C ALA A 13 17.52 10.52 -10.09
N PHE A 14 17.46 9.26 -9.61
CA PHE A 14 16.28 8.73 -8.92
C PHE A 14 15.99 9.49 -7.63
N LEU A 15 17.01 9.78 -6.81
CA LEU A 15 16.86 10.61 -5.60
C LEU A 15 16.28 11.98 -5.95
N ALA A 16 16.88 12.70 -6.88
CA ALA A 16 16.42 14.03 -7.28
C ALA A 16 14.96 14.01 -7.76
N LEU A 17 14.61 13.03 -8.59
CA LEU A 17 13.28 12.91 -9.17
C LEU A 17 12.21 12.52 -8.14
N VAL A 18 12.51 11.54 -7.28
CA VAL A 18 11.61 11.12 -6.19
C VAL A 18 11.43 12.27 -5.21
N HIS A 19 12.50 12.95 -4.80
CA HIS A 19 12.35 14.08 -3.89
C HIS A 19 11.51 15.19 -4.50
N LEU A 20 11.79 15.58 -5.75
CA LEU A 20 11.02 16.62 -6.45
C LEU A 20 9.50 16.32 -6.49
N LEU A 21 9.12 15.08 -6.81
CA LEU A 21 7.71 14.74 -7.04
C LEU A 21 6.95 14.35 -5.77
N TYR A 22 7.64 13.78 -4.77
CA TYR A 22 7.03 13.38 -3.49
C TYR A 22 7.11 14.46 -2.41
N TYR A 23 7.90 15.52 -2.60
CA TYR A 23 8.01 16.61 -1.63
C TYR A 23 6.66 17.19 -1.17
N PRO A 24 5.61 17.36 -1.99
CA PRO A 24 4.35 17.93 -1.51
C PRO A 24 3.72 17.17 -0.32
N ALA A 25 4.02 15.88 -0.15
CA ALA A 25 3.50 15.02 0.92
C ALA A 25 4.53 14.77 2.05
N TRP A 26 5.59 15.58 2.14
CA TRP A 26 6.71 15.32 3.05
C TRP A 26 6.33 15.26 4.54
N ASN A 27 5.34 16.04 4.97
CA ASN A 27 4.88 16.09 6.37
C ASN A 27 3.61 15.28 6.66
N ALA A 28 3.16 14.49 5.70
CA ALA A 28 1.93 13.71 5.80
C ALA A 28 2.16 12.33 6.44
N GLY A 29 1.05 11.66 6.79
CA GLY A 29 0.99 10.22 7.08
C GLY A 29 1.11 9.80 8.54
N PHE A 30 1.11 10.73 9.50
CA PHE A 30 1.01 10.48 10.94
C PHE A 30 -0.46 10.42 11.38
N VAL A 31 -1.20 9.49 10.80
CA VAL A 31 -2.67 9.38 10.94
C VAL A 31 -3.03 8.00 11.50
N THR A 32 -4.30 7.57 11.38
CA THR A 32 -4.78 6.22 11.76
C THR A 32 -3.77 5.12 11.41
N ASP A 33 -3.70 4.10 12.26
CA ASP A 33 -2.68 3.03 12.36
C ASP A 33 -1.31 3.49 12.89
N PHE A 34 -0.85 4.70 12.56
CA PHE A 34 0.38 5.23 13.15
C PHE A 34 0.16 5.61 14.62
N THR A 35 -0.98 6.20 14.97
CA THR A 35 -1.35 6.41 16.38
C THR A 35 -1.48 5.08 17.13
N GLY A 36 -2.06 4.06 16.51
CA GLY A 36 -2.12 2.71 17.07
C GLY A 36 -0.74 2.03 17.20
N LEU A 37 0.25 2.40 16.38
CA LEU A 37 1.65 2.05 16.60
C LEU A 37 2.20 2.78 17.83
N LEU A 38 1.99 4.09 17.95
CA LEU A 38 2.47 4.88 19.09
C LEU A 38 1.88 4.37 20.41
N TRP A 39 0.59 4.03 20.45
CA TRP A 39 -0.05 3.41 21.62
C TRP A 39 0.66 2.12 22.06
N ARG A 40 1.01 1.23 21.12
CA ARG A 40 1.76 -0.01 21.43
C ARG A 40 3.19 0.26 21.92
N LEU A 41 3.80 1.33 21.45
CA LEU A 41 5.14 1.73 21.85
C LEU A 41 5.16 2.51 23.18
N ASP A 42 4.02 3.03 23.62
CA ASP A 42 3.89 3.79 24.87
C ASP A 42 4.23 2.90 26.07
N GLY A 43 5.15 3.36 26.92
CA GLY A 43 5.68 2.58 28.05
C GLY A 43 6.52 1.33 27.68
N SER A 44 6.62 0.95 26.40
CA SER A 44 7.33 -0.26 25.96
C SER A 44 8.86 -0.07 25.88
N SER A 45 9.60 -1.11 26.25
CA SER A 45 11.06 -1.20 26.09
C SER A 45 11.45 -1.86 24.76
N ALA A 46 12.75 -1.83 24.40
CA ALA A 46 13.26 -2.49 23.20
C ALA A 46 13.04 -4.01 23.20
N ALA A 47 12.81 -4.64 24.36
CA ALA A 47 12.46 -6.06 24.45
C ALA A 47 11.14 -6.37 23.74
N GLY A 48 10.23 -5.40 23.63
CA GLY A 48 8.96 -5.52 22.88
C GLY A 48 9.15 -5.75 21.38
N ILE A 49 10.35 -5.56 20.82
CA ILE A 49 10.64 -5.89 19.43
C ILE A 49 10.39 -7.38 19.15
N PHE A 50 10.77 -8.26 20.09
CA PHE A 50 10.71 -9.71 19.87
C PHE A 50 9.29 -10.27 19.87
N ASN A 51 8.33 -9.57 20.48
CA ASN A 51 6.90 -9.93 20.46
C ASN A 51 6.06 -8.94 19.64
N SER A 52 6.70 -8.16 18.76
CA SER A 52 6.04 -7.15 17.92
C SER A 52 5.17 -6.16 18.71
N PHE A 53 5.52 -5.86 19.95
CA PHE A 53 4.74 -5.01 20.86
C PHE A 53 3.28 -5.49 21.01
N GLY A 54 3.09 -6.81 21.09
CA GLY A 54 1.77 -7.44 21.22
C GLY A 54 0.94 -7.47 19.93
N PHE A 55 1.47 -6.99 18.80
CA PHE A 55 0.78 -7.09 17.52
C PHE A 55 0.66 -8.57 17.10
N PRO A 56 -0.49 -9.01 16.56
CA PRO A 56 -0.74 -10.43 16.25
C PRO A 56 0.00 -10.90 14.98
N ALA A 57 1.26 -10.53 14.79
CA ALA A 57 2.11 -11.00 13.69
C ALA A 57 3.59 -11.09 14.13
N LEU A 58 4.32 -12.08 13.60
CA LEU A 58 5.76 -12.23 13.84
C LEU A 58 6.57 -11.30 12.94
N GLN A 59 6.67 -10.03 13.34
CA GLN A 59 7.32 -8.98 12.56
C GLN A 59 8.44 -8.25 13.34
N PRO A 60 9.37 -8.95 14.01
CA PRO A 60 10.39 -8.30 14.84
C PRO A 60 11.35 -7.43 14.01
N VAL A 61 11.64 -7.78 12.76
CA VAL A 61 12.52 -6.97 11.91
C VAL A 61 11.86 -5.63 11.60
N LEU A 62 10.59 -5.64 11.19
CA LEU A 62 9.82 -4.41 10.96
C LEU A 62 9.76 -3.55 12.22
N ASN A 63 9.37 -4.15 13.35
CA ASN A 63 9.17 -3.44 14.60
C ASN A 63 10.49 -2.88 15.16
N ALA A 64 11.63 -3.52 14.89
CA ALA A 64 12.93 -2.95 15.22
C ALA A 64 13.16 -1.60 14.51
N PHE A 65 12.91 -1.54 13.19
CA PHE A 65 13.04 -0.29 12.44
C PHE A 65 12.04 0.78 12.88
N LEU A 66 10.77 0.41 13.06
CA LEU A 66 9.74 1.36 13.52
C LEU A 66 10.04 1.91 14.91
N PHE A 67 10.43 1.03 15.85
CA PHE A 67 10.85 1.45 17.19
C PHE A 67 12.05 2.41 17.13
N LEU A 68 13.08 2.07 16.35
CA LEU A 68 14.25 2.92 16.17
C LEU A 68 13.89 4.28 15.55
N PHE A 69 13.01 4.31 14.55
CA PHE A 69 12.56 5.56 13.95
C PHE A 69 11.77 6.42 14.94
N CYS A 70 10.83 5.83 15.68
CA CYS A 70 10.09 6.54 16.72
C CYS A 70 11.01 7.07 17.83
N LYS A 71 12.02 6.31 18.26
CA LYS A 71 12.99 6.75 19.28
C LYS A 71 13.98 7.81 18.77
N ALA A 72 14.47 7.67 17.55
CA ALA A 72 15.49 8.56 17.00
C ALA A 72 14.90 9.87 16.44
N PHE A 73 13.73 9.80 15.79
CA PHE A 73 13.14 10.92 15.06
C PHE A 73 11.87 11.47 15.72
N GLY A 74 11.26 10.73 16.64
CA GLY A 74 9.94 11.08 17.17
C GLY A 74 8.94 11.26 16.03
N LEU A 75 8.22 12.38 16.07
CA LEU A 75 7.25 12.78 15.05
C LEU A 75 7.81 13.80 14.05
N HIS A 76 9.12 14.03 14.01
CA HIS A 76 9.68 14.97 13.04
C HIS A 76 9.48 14.44 11.62
N PRO A 77 8.74 15.14 10.74
CA PRO A 77 8.35 14.58 9.43
C PRO A 77 9.52 14.34 8.47
N LEU A 78 10.54 15.20 8.50
CA LEU A 78 11.61 15.19 7.51
C LEU A 78 12.45 13.89 7.53
N PRO A 79 12.96 13.39 8.68
CA PRO A 79 13.66 12.11 8.74
C PRO A 79 12.83 10.93 8.21
N TRP A 80 11.55 10.86 8.57
CA TRP A 80 10.64 9.81 8.08
C TRP A 80 10.47 9.88 6.56
N TYR A 81 10.25 11.08 6.02
CA TYR A 81 10.17 11.32 4.59
C TYR A 81 11.44 10.89 3.86
N LEU A 82 12.62 11.29 4.36
CA LEU A 82 13.91 10.94 3.77
C LEU A 82 14.15 9.43 3.81
N ALA A 83 13.83 8.76 4.92
CA ALA A 83 13.96 7.31 5.04
C ALA A 83 13.06 6.57 4.04
N PHE A 84 11.79 6.98 3.92
CA PHE A 84 10.83 6.35 3.02
C PHE A 84 11.20 6.53 1.55
N THR A 85 11.51 7.77 1.15
CA THR A 85 11.91 8.09 -0.22
C THR A 85 13.24 7.45 -0.60
N SER A 86 14.23 7.41 0.32
CA SER A 86 15.50 6.71 0.08
C SER A 86 15.27 5.20 -0.13
N MET A 87 14.44 4.57 0.71
CA MET A 87 14.08 3.16 0.53
C MET A 87 13.32 2.91 -0.78
N HIS A 88 12.46 3.84 -1.21
CA HIS A 88 11.80 3.76 -2.51
C HIS A 88 12.80 3.83 -3.67
N VAL A 89 13.79 4.73 -3.60
CA VAL A 89 14.86 4.84 -4.59
C VAL A 89 15.72 3.57 -4.62
N LEU A 90 16.09 3.01 -3.47
CA LEU A 90 16.81 1.74 -3.39
C LEU A 90 16.02 0.61 -4.05
N ASN A 91 14.70 0.56 -3.83
CA ASN A 91 13.82 -0.39 -4.51
C ASN A 91 13.81 -0.20 -6.04
N GLY A 92 13.68 1.04 -6.53
CA GLY A 92 13.73 1.33 -7.96
C GLY A 92 15.10 1.00 -8.59
N TRP A 93 16.19 1.25 -7.87
CA TRP A 93 17.53 0.87 -8.28
C TRP A 93 17.72 -0.66 -8.33
N LEU A 94 17.22 -1.39 -7.34
CA LEU A 94 17.25 -2.86 -7.36
C LEU A 94 16.39 -3.43 -8.49
N ALA A 95 15.21 -2.86 -8.74
CA ALA A 95 14.35 -3.23 -9.87
C ALA A 95 15.08 -2.97 -11.21
N TYR A 96 15.77 -1.83 -11.35
CA TYR A 96 16.62 -1.55 -12.50
C TYR A 96 17.74 -2.59 -12.66
N ARG A 97 18.47 -2.94 -11.60
CA ARG A 97 19.59 -3.89 -11.68
C ARG A 97 19.13 -5.30 -11.97
N PHE A 98 18.08 -5.75 -11.31
CA PHE A 98 17.44 -7.04 -11.56
C PHE A 98 16.89 -7.10 -13.00
N GLY A 99 16.12 -6.10 -13.39
CA GLY A 99 15.60 -5.94 -14.74
C GLY A 99 16.71 -5.99 -15.79
N ALA A 100 17.73 -5.14 -15.67
CA ALA A 100 18.84 -5.07 -16.63
C ALA A 100 19.64 -6.38 -16.71
N ALA A 101 19.77 -7.11 -15.60
CA ALA A 101 20.41 -8.42 -15.58
C ALA A 101 19.57 -9.46 -16.34
N VAL A 102 18.28 -9.57 -16.01
CA VAL A 102 17.33 -10.48 -16.65
C VAL A 102 17.20 -10.21 -18.15
N LEU A 103 16.93 -8.95 -18.54
CA LEU A 103 16.74 -8.54 -19.93
C LEU A 103 18.00 -8.79 -20.77
N ARG A 104 19.20 -8.55 -20.20
CA ARG A 104 20.47 -8.88 -20.84
C ARG A 104 20.65 -10.39 -20.98
N GLY A 105 20.25 -11.15 -19.96
CA GLY A 105 20.35 -12.60 -19.98
C GLY A 105 19.50 -13.26 -21.07
N TYR A 106 18.37 -12.65 -21.42
CA TYR A 106 17.56 -13.05 -22.57
C TYR A 106 18.02 -12.45 -23.91
N GLY A 107 19.16 -11.75 -23.95
CA GLY A 107 19.76 -11.26 -25.20
C GLY A 107 19.02 -10.10 -25.87
N MET A 108 18.27 -9.31 -25.10
CA MET A 108 17.56 -8.15 -25.65
C MET A 108 18.51 -7.08 -26.18
N ARG A 109 18.05 -6.31 -27.18
CA ARG A 109 18.83 -5.26 -27.85
C ARG A 109 19.15 -4.06 -26.94
N MET A 110 18.20 -3.63 -26.12
CA MET A 110 18.32 -2.41 -25.29
C MET A 110 18.01 -2.68 -23.80
N PRO A 111 18.70 -3.64 -23.15
CA PRO A 111 18.29 -4.17 -21.85
C PRO A 111 18.37 -3.12 -20.73
N ARG A 112 19.40 -2.26 -20.77
CA ARG A 112 19.56 -1.19 -19.76
C ARG A 112 18.49 -0.11 -19.90
N LEU A 113 18.14 0.27 -21.13
CA LEU A 113 17.15 1.31 -21.37
C LEU A 113 15.74 0.84 -21.01
N ALA A 114 15.37 -0.40 -21.36
CA ALA A 114 14.11 -0.99 -20.94
C ALA A 114 14.03 -1.18 -19.42
N ALA A 115 15.11 -1.64 -18.77
CA ALA A 115 15.14 -1.69 -17.30
C ALA A 115 14.98 -0.31 -16.65
N LEU A 116 15.62 0.72 -17.22
CA LEU A 116 15.52 2.09 -16.73
C LEU A 116 14.09 2.63 -16.87
N ALA A 117 13.45 2.40 -18.02
CA ALA A 117 12.06 2.79 -18.24
C ALA A 117 11.11 2.08 -17.25
N GLY A 118 11.25 0.76 -17.07
CA GLY A 118 10.45 0.02 -16.08
C GLY A 118 10.65 0.49 -14.64
N ALA A 119 11.90 0.83 -14.26
CA ALA A 119 12.18 1.41 -12.95
C ALA A 119 11.59 2.82 -12.78
N LEU A 120 11.62 3.66 -13.82
CA LEU A 120 10.98 4.98 -13.80
C LEU A 120 9.45 4.88 -13.75
N PHE A 121 8.83 3.96 -14.48
CA PHE A 121 7.39 3.71 -14.35
C PHE A 121 7.03 3.32 -12.92
N PHE A 122 7.83 2.47 -12.27
CA PHE A 122 7.66 2.10 -10.88
C PHE A 122 7.81 3.28 -9.92
N LEU A 123 8.90 4.04 -10.04
CA LEU A 123 9.25 5.16 -9.15
C LEU A 123 8.29 6.35 -9.26
N LEU A 124 7.65 6.53 -10.42
CA LEU A 124 6.79 7.67 -10.71
C LEU A 124 5.31 7.30 -10.72
N SER A 125 4.98 6.04 -10.44
CA SER A 125 3.59 5.61 -10.41
C SER A 125 2.84 6.35 -9.30
N PRO A 126 1.67 6.96 -9.59
CA PRO A 126 0.85 7.60 -8.56
C PRO A 126 0.47 6.64 -7.43
N TYR A 127 0.42 5.34 -7.73
CA TYR A 127 0.04 4.30 -6.79
C TYR A 127 1.10 4.00 -5.72
N GLN A 128 2.32 4.55 -5.82
CA GLN A 128 3.28 4.44 -4.72
C GLN A 128 3.09 5.51 -3.64
N SER A 129 2.27 6.53 -3.91
CA SER A 129 2.06 7.68 -3.01
C SER A 129 1.62 7.25 -1.60
N GLU A 130 0.71 6.29 -1.50
CA GLU A 130 0.27 5.76 -0.20
C GLU A 130 1.42 5.16 0.60
N VAL A 131 2.26 4.31 -0.03
CA VAL A 131 3.38 3.64 0.65
C VAL A 131 4.45 4.63 1.13
N LEU A 132 4.69 5.68 0.35
CA LEU A 132 5.72 6.68 0.66
C LEU A 132 5.25 7.72 1.68
N THR A 133 3.93 7.89 1.80
CA THR A 133 3.34 8.92 2.64
C THR A 133 2.87 8.36 3.97
N TRP A 134 2.06 7.29 3.97
CA TRP A 134 1.49 6.73 5.18
C TRP A 134 2.55 6.01 6.01
N ARG A 135 2.88 6.54 7.19
CA ARG A 135 4.09 6.15 7.95
C ARG A 135 4.06 4.73 8.51
N VAL A 136 2.88 4.11 8.60
CA VAL A 136 2.79 2.70 8.97
C VAL A 136 3.21 1.77 7.83
N CYS A 137 3.24 2.23 6.57
CA CYS A 137 3.52 1.42 5.38
C CYS A 137 5.00 1.09 5.16
N PHE A 138 5.88 1.32 6.14
CA PHE A 138 7.31 1.03 6.01
C PHE A 138 7.60 -0.45 5.68
N ASN A 139 6.74 -1.35 6.14
CA ASN A 139 6.79 -2.78 5.86
C ASN A 139 6.81 -3.09 4.35
N PHE A 140 6.06 -2.34 3.52
CA PHE A 140 6.04 -2.54 2.07
C PHE A 140 7.37 -2.15 1.43
N LEU A 141 7.99 -1.05 1.88
CA LEU A 141 9.29 -0.57 1.42
C LEU A 141 10.42 -1.55 1.77
N LEU A 142 10.47 -1.97 3.03
CA LEU A 142 11.50 -2.86 3.54
C LEU A 142 11.36 -4.28 2.97
N SER A 143 10.14 -4.82 2.94
CA SER A 143 9.89 -6.16 2.36
C SER A 143 10.26 -6.19 0.87
N SER A 144 9.90 -5.15 0.09
CA SER A 144 10.28 -5.08 -1.32
C SER A 144 11.79 -5.02 -1.52
N PHE A 145 12.50 -4.30 -0.66
CA PHE A 145 13.96 -4.20 -0.73
C PHE A 145 14.60 -5.57 -0.51
N LEU A 146 14.13 -6.30 0.51
CA LEU A 146 14.60 -7.66 0.80
C LEU A 146 14.26 -8.62 -0.35
N VAL A 147 13.02 -8.61 -0.85
CA VAL A 147 12.59 -9.49 -1.95
C VAL A 147 13.36 -9.21 -3.25
N LEU A 148 13.51 -7.95 -3.66
CA LEU A 148 14.28 -7.60 -4.85
C LEU A 148 15.77 -7.94 -4.69
N SER A 149 16.34 -7.75 -3.49
CA SER A 149 17.70 -8.16 -3.18
C SER A 149 17.88 -9.68 -3.25
N ILE A 150 16.92 -10.45 -2.76
CA ILE A 150 16.89 -11.92 -2.87
C ILE A 150 16.84 -12.34 -4.32
N LEU A 151 15.93 -11.77 -5.14
CA LEU A 151 15.80 -12.14 -6.55
C LEU A 151 17.06 -11.80 -7.35
N TYR A 152 17.64 -10.61 -7.11
CA TYR A 152 18.89 -10.20 -7.74
C TYR A 152 20.06 -11.12 -7.34
N SER A 153 20.17 -11.45 -6.05
CA SER A 153 21.23 -12.32 -5.52
C SER A 153 21.06 -13.76 -6.01
N SER A 154 19.83 -14.27 -6.07
CA SER A 154 19.50 -15.57 -6.67
C SER A 154 19.90 -15.61 -8.14
N TYR A 155 19.57 -14.58 -8.91
CA TYR A 155 19.96 -14.45 -10.32
C TYR A 155 21.49 -14.48 -10.48
N SER A 156 22.20 -13.72 -9.64
CA SER A 156 23.67 -13.67 -9.65
C SER A 156 24.29 -15.01 -9.26
N TRP A 157 23.74 -15.70 -8.27
CA TRP A 157 24.19 -17.01 -7.84
C TRP A 157 23.99 -18.07 -8.93
N MET A 158 22.85 -18.07 -9.62
CA MET A 158 22.60 -18.99 -10.74
C MET A 158 23.63 -18.82 -11.86
N ARG A 159 24.18 -17.61 -12.03
CA ARG A 159 25.25 -17.30 -12.99
C ARG A 159 26.64 -17.71 -12.49
N GLU A 160 26.98 -17.34 -11.26
CA GLU A 160 28.37 -17.37 -10.76
C GLU A 160 28.66 -18.56 -9.83
N GLY A 161 27.63 -19.16 -9.22
CA GLY A 161 27.75 -20.30 -8.31
C GLY A 161 28.41 -20.00 -6.96
N ARG A 162 28.62 -18.72 -6.61
CA ARG A 162 29.34 -18.31 -5.38
C ARG A 162 28.54 -18.61 -4.12
N ARG A 163 29.09 -19.42 -3.22
CA ARG A 163 28.41 -19.82 -1.96
C ARG A 163 27.97 -18.63 -1.10
N GLY A 164 28.76 -17.55 -1.04
CA GLY A 164 28.40 -16.35 -0.29
C GLY A 164 27.09 -15.70 -0.76
N GLN A 165 26.79 -15.72 -2.06
CA GLN A 165 25.53 -15.20 -2.59
C GLN A 165 24.34 -16.08 -2.18
N LEU A 166 24.53 -17.40 -2.09
CA LEU A 166 23.48 -18.31 -1.63
C LEU A 166 23.16 -18.10 -0.15
N TRP A 167 24.18 -17.92 0.69
CA TRP A 167 23.99 -17.60 2.10
C TRP A 167 23.29 -16.24 2.29
N ALA A 168 23.67 -15.24 1.49
CA ALA A 168 22.99 -13.95 1.49
C ALA A 168 21.51 -14.08 1.10
N VAL A 169 21.17 -14.89 0.09
CA VAL A 169 19.78 -15.16 -0.30
C VAL A 169 18.96 -15.71 0.87
N HIS A 170 19.47 -16.74 1.55
CA HIS A 170 18.73 -17.36 2.66
C HIS A 170 18.66 -16.46 3.89
N GLY A 171 19.74 -15.76 4.23
CA GLY A 171 19.74 -14.79 5.32
C GLY A 171 18.77 -13.63 5.10
N LEU A 172 18.78 -13.04 3.90
CA LEU A 172 17.81 -12.01 3.52
C LEU A 172 16.37 -12.54 3.54
N PHE A 173 16.16 -13.80 3.15
CA PHE A 173 14.84 -14.41 3.17
C PHE A 173 14.29 -14.59 4.59
N VAL A 174 15.12 -15.01 5.54
CA VAL A 174 14.74 -15.04 6.97
C VAL A 174 14.34 -13.64 7.44
N LEU A 175 15.13 -12.62 7.14
CA LEU A 175 14.79 -11.23 7.48
C LEU A 175 13.45 -10.79 6.84
N ALA A 176 13.20 -11.20 5.59
CA ALA A 176 11.98 -10.86 4.87
C ALA A 176 10.74 -11.50 5.52
N LEU A 177 10.81 -12.79 5.91
CA LEU A 177 9.73 -13.49 6.61
C LEU A 177 9.34 -12.79 7.91
N PHE A 178 10.32 -12.30 8.67
CA PHE A 178 10.11 -11.54 9.90
C PHE A 178 9.90 -10.04 9.70
N THR A 179 9.71 -9.59 8.45
CA THR A 179 9.35 -8.21 8.11
C THR A 179 7.89 -8.13 7.72
N PHE A 180 7.48 -8.90 6.70
CA PHE A 180 6.12 -8.81 6.16
C PHE A 180 5.76 -10.03 5.31
N GLU A 181 4.48 -10.36 5.29
CA GLU A 181 3.88 -11.55 4.65
C GLU A 181 4.02 -11.59 3.12
N LEU A 182 4.33 -10.46 2.46
CA LEU A 182 4.74 -10.46 1.05
C LEU A 182 5.94 -11.37 0.77
N ALA A 183 6.80 -11.60 1.77
CA ALA A 183 7.92 -12.51 1.65
C ALA A 183 7.50 -13.97 1.39
N LEU A 184 6.27 -14.37 1.72
CA LEU A 184 5.77 -15.73 1.49
C LEU A 184 5.76 -16.12 0.00
N ALA A 185 5.76 -15.14 -0.91
CA ALA A 185 5.86 -15.37 -2.35
C ALA A 185 7.29 -15.71 -2.84
N VAL A 186 8.32 -15.47 -2.02
CA VAL A 186 9.74 -15.60 -2.43
C VAL A 186 10.13 -17.02 -2.90
N PRO A 187 9.74 -18.13 -2.22
CA PRO A 187 10.12 -19.47 -2.66
C PRO A 187 9.63 -19.76 -4.08
N LEU A 188 8.37 -19.39 -4.37
CA LEU A 188 7.77 -19.56 -5.69
C LEU A 188 8.39 -18.60 -6.72
N ALA A 189 8.65 -17.35 -6.35
CA ALA A 189 9.30 -16.38 -7.23
C ALA A 189 10.72 -16.83 -7.63
N CYS A 190 11.52 -17.34 -6.68
CA CYS A 190 12.84 -17.90 -6.96
C CYS A 190 12.76 -19.18 -7.80
N LEU A 191 11.76 -20.04 -7.55
CA LEU A 191 11.53 -21.24 -8.35
C LEU A 191 11.19 -20.88 -9.82
N VAL A 192 10.26 -19.94 -10.04
CA VAL A 192 9.93 -19.45 -11.39
C VAL A 192 11.16 -18.88 -12.07
N LEU A 193 11.93 -18.05 -11.36
CA LEU A 193 13.17 -17.46 -11.87
C LEU A 193 14.17 -18.55 -12.30
N LEU A 194 14.33 -19.62 -11.50
CA LEU A 194 15.23 -20.74 -11.78
C LEU A 194 14.79 -21.60 -12.97
N LEU A 195 13.49 -21.90 -13.06
CA LEU A 195 12.92 -22.71 -14.14
C LEU A 195 12.99 -22.00 -15.49
N LEU A 196 12.73 -20.69 -15.50
CA LEU A 196 12.77 -19.86 -16.70
C LEU A 196 14.16 -19.28 -16.99
N TYR A 197 15.14 -19.51 -16.12
CA TYR A 197 16.50 -19.03 -16.29
C TYR A 197 17.14 -19.54 -17.61
N PRO A 198 17.80 -18.66 -18.40
CA PRO A 198 18.48 -19.07 -19.64
C PRO A 198 19.51 -20.19 -19.37
N PRO A 199 19.41 -21.37 -20.01
CA PRO A 199 20.35 -22.47 -19.75
C PRO A 199 21.80 -22.10 -20.07
N THR A 200 22.01 -21.26 -21.08
CA THR A 200 23.33 -20.80 -21.54
C THR A 200 24.08 -19.99 -20.47
N LEU A 201 23.37 -19.46 -19.47
CA LEU A 201 23.93 -18.67 -18.38
C LEU A 201 24.07 -19.45 -17.09
N ARG A 202 23.61 -20.71 -17.04
CA ARG A 202 23.66 -21.51 -15.82
C ARG A 202 25.11 -21.80 -15.46
N ASN A 203 25.42 -21.67 -14.18
CA ASN A 203 26.67 -22.16 -13.63
C ASN A 203 26.82 -23.68 -13.83
N ARG A 204 27.99 -24.23 -13.48
CA ARG A 204 28.31 -25.66 -13.65
C ARG A 204 27.43 -26.62 -12.84
N LEU A 205 26.58 -26.11 -11.93
CA LEU A 205 25.68 -26.95 -11.14
C LEU A 205 24.47 -27.33 -12.00
N GLY A 206 24.14 -28.62 -12.07
CA GLY A 206 22.92 -29.09 -12.70
C GLY A 206 21.65 -28.55 -12.02
N LEU A 207 20.54 -28.49 -12.76
CA LEU A 207 19.25 -27.95 -12.28
C LEU A 207 18.78 -28.59 -10.97
N ARG A 208 18.93 -29.92 -10.83
CA ARG A 208 18.57 -30.66 -9.60
C ARG A 208 19.27 -30.10 -8.36
N LEU A 209 20.57 -29.84 -8.47
CA LEU A 209 21.36 -29.31 -7.37
C LEU A 209 21.03 -27.85 -7.09
N GLN A 210 20.68 -27.08 -8.12
CA GLN A 210 20.20 -25.70 -7.94
C GLN A 210 18.86 -25.66 -7.20
N LEU A 211 17.90 -26.53 -7.57
CA LEU A 211 16.61 -26.68 -6.88
C LEU A 211 16.80 -27.07 -5.41
N LEU A 212 17.69 -28.04 -5.14
CA LEU A 212 17.96 -28.50 -3.78
C LEU A 212 18.64 -27.43 -2.91
N ARG A 213 19.50 -26.58 -3.48
CA ARG A 213 20.26 -25.58 -2.72
C ARG A 213 19.55 -24.24 -2.55
N LEU A 214 18.71 -23.86 -3.52
CA LEU A 214 17.97 -22.60 -3.51
C LEU A 214 16.54 -22.78 -3.01
N SER A 215 15.74 -23.59 -3.69
CA SER A 215 14.30 -23.66 -3.42
C SER A 215 13.98 -24.48 -2.17
N ALA A 216 14.61 -25.65 -1.97
CA ALA A 216 14.27 -26.51 -0.82
C ALA A 216 14.47 -25.83 0.55
N PRO A 217 15.59 -25.11 0.82
CA PRO A 217 15.75 -24.38 2.08
C PRO A 217 14.73 -23.26 2.24
N GLN A 218 14.35 -22.56 1.16
CA GLN A 218 13.33 -21.52 1.22
C GLN A 218 11.96 -22.10 1.62
N PHE A 219 11.53 -23.22 1.02
CA PHE A 219 10.29 -23.88 1.45
C PHE A 219 10.36 -24.37 2.89
N ALA A 220 11.49 -24.93 3.33
CA ALA A 220 11.68 -25.35 4.71
C ALA A 220 11.60 -24.17 5.69
N LEU A 221 12.19 -23.02 5.35
CA LEU A 221 12.12 -21.80 6.15
C LEU A 221 10.68 -21.24 6.21
N THR A 222 9.94 -21.25 5.10
CA THR A 222 8.52 -20.86 5.09
C THR A 222 7.68 -21.77 6.00
N LEU A 223 7.90 -23.09 5.93
CA LEU A 223 7.21 -24.04 6.80
C LEU A 223 7.57 -23.79 8.27
N GLY A 224 8.85 -23.57 8.57
CA GLY A 224 9.32 -23.19 9.90
C GLY A 224 8.66 -21.90 10.41
N TYR A 225 8.50 -20.88 9.56
CA TYR A 225 7.81 -19.64 9.92
C TYR A 225 6.33 -19.88 10.25
N PHE A 226 5.61 -20.70 9.49
CA PHE A 226 4.23 -21.05 9.80
C PHE A 226 4.10 -21.83 11.12
N LEU A 227 5.03 -22.75 11.39
CA LEU A 227 5.11 -23.45 12.67
C LEU A 227 5.36 -22.49 13.82
N LEU A 228 6.28 -21.53 13.66
CA LEU A 228 6.54 -20.50 14.67
C LEU A 228 5.31 -19.63 14.93
N ASN A 229 4.56 -19.22 13.90
CA ASN A 229 3.31 -18.50 14.11
C ASN A 229 2.32 -19.34 14.93
N ARG A 230 2.16 -20.63 14.60
CA ARG A 230 1.26 -21.51 15.35
C ARG A 230 1.69 -21.67 16.81
N LEU A 231 2.99 -21.79 17.07
CA LEU A 231 3.53 -21.97 18.43
C LEU A 231 3.45 -20.69 19.27
N ILE A 232 3.74 -19.52 18.70
CA ILE A 232 3.85 -18.25 19.43
C ILE A 232 2.51 -17.50 19.48
N LEU A 233 1.79 -17.45 18.37
CA LEU A 233 0.54 -16.66 18.23
C LEU A 233 -0.71 -17.54 18.35
N GLY A 234 -0.58 -18.87 18.39
CA GLY A 234 -1.71 -19.78 18.36
C GLY A 234 -2.41 -19.90 16.99
N ALA A 235 -1.96 -19.17 15.96
CA ALA A 235 -2.56 -19.13 14.63
C ALA A 235 -1.54 -19.44 13.54
N TRP A 236 -1.97 -20.10 12.46
CA TRP A 236 -1.10 -20.38 11.31
C TRP A 236 -0.75 -19.13 10.52
N VAL A 237 -1.66 -18.17 10.43
CA VAL A 237 -1.49 -16.92 9.70
C VAL A 237 -1.67 -15.79 10.69
N GLY A 238 -0.67 -14.91 10.81
CA GLY A 238 -0.75 -13.70 11.63
C GLY A 238 -1.57 -12.59 10.98
N HIS A 239 -1.54 -11.40 11.59
CA HIS A 239 -2.15 -10.17 11.11
C HIS A 239 -3.67 -10.28 10.87
N TYR A 240 -4.15 -10.19 9.63
CA TYR A 240 -5.59 -10.30 9.33
C TYR A 240 -6.17 -11.70 9.61
N GLY A 241 -5.29 -12.69 9.83
CA GLY A 241 -5.66 -14.02 10.28
C GLY A 241 -6.32 -14.89 9.21
N PRO A 242 -6.66 -16.14 9.58
CA PRO A 242 -7.19 -17.14 8.64
C PRO A 242 -8.50 -16.73 7.98
N ALA A 243 -9.37 -16.00 8.69
CA ALA A 243 -10.69 -15.61 8.19
C ALA A 243 -10.63 -14.68 6.96
N VAL A 244 -9.55 -13.90 6.83
CA VAL A 244 -9.32 -13.03 5.69
C VAL A 244 -8.49 -13.74 4.62
N HIS A 245 -7.37 -14.35 4.99
CA HIS A 245 -6.45 -14.93 4.01
C HIS A 245 -6.91 -16.27 3.42
N LEU A 246 -7.78 -17.02 4.12
CA LEU A 246 -8.30 -18.31 3.64
C LEU A 246 -9.70 -18.23 3.03
N ARG A 247 -10.27 -17.03 2.88
CA ARG A 247 -11.56 -16.82 2.23
C ARG A 247 -11.40 -16.74 0.72
N PHE A 248 -11.21 -17.87 0.06
CA PHE A 248 -10.98 -17.91 -1.39
C PHE A 248 -12.26 -17.66 -2.19
N ARG A 249 -12.48 -16.41 -2.60
CA ARG A 249 -13.56 -16.05 -3.54
C ARG A 249 -12.98 -15.94 -4.95
N LEU A 250 -13.02 -17.05 -5.70
CA LEU A 250 -12.36 -17.15 -7.00
C LEU A 250 -12.71 -16.01 -7.95
N GLY A 251 -13.99 -15.63 -8.04
CA GLY A 251 -14.42 -14.49 -8.86
C GLY A 251 -13.77 -13.16 -8.46
N GLU A 252 -13.71 -12.86 -7.17
CA GLU A 252 -13.06 -11.63 -6.66
C GLU A 252 -11.54 -11.66 -6.91
N ILE A 253 -10.89 -12.80 -6.65
CA ILE A 253 -9.45 -12.99 -6.90
C ILE A 253 -9.10 -12.76 -8.37
N LEU A 254 -9.82 -13.40 -9.29
CA LEU A 254 -9.59 -13.26 -10.72
C LEU A 254 -9.86 -11.81 -11.17
N ALA A 255 -10.98 -11.21 -10.76
CA ALA A 255 -11.30 -9.82 -11.07
C ALA A 255 -10.22 -8.86 -10.58
N ASN A 256 -9.68 -9.09 -9.38
CA ASN A 256 -8.67 -8.23 -8.79
C ASN A 256 -7.34 -8.28 -9.56
N TYR A 257 -6.89 -9.43 -10.08
CA TYR A 257 -5.71 -9.47 -10.98
C TYR A 257 -5.89 -8.53 -12.19
N TYR A 258 -7.06 -8.56 -12.84
CA TYR A 258 -7.35 -7.66 -13.95
C TYR A 258 -7.44 -6.21 -13.51
N ARG A 259 -8.10 -5.92 -12.39
CA ARG A 259 -8.24 -4.55 -11.86
C ARG A 259 -6.89 -3.93 -11.53
N TYR A 260 -5.97 -4.66 -10.90
CA TYR A 260 -4.60 -4.19 -10.68
C TYR A 260 -3.85 -3.99 -12.00
N GLY A 261 -4.00 -4.91 -12.96
CA GLY A 261 -3.40 -4.75 -14.30
C GLY A 261 -3.88 -3.48 -15.03
N PHE A 262 -5.20 -3.24 -15.08
CA PHE A 262 -5.79 -2.04 -15.69
C PHE A 262 -5.45 -0.77 -14.94
N LYS A 263 -5.44 -0.82 -13.61
CA LYS A 263 -5.01 0.29 -12.75
C LYS A 263 -3.60 0.72 -13.10
N LEU A 264 -2.65 -0.22 -13.16
CA LEU A 264 -1.26 0.08 -13.52
C LEU A 264 -1.12 0.50 -14.98
N LEU A 265 -1.76 -0.19 -15.92
CA LEU A 265 -1.58 0.09 -17.36
C LEU A 265 -2.19 1.42 -17.80
N ALA A 266 -3.41 1.70 -17.35
CA ALA A 266 -4.26 2.73 -17.94
C ALA A 266 -4.67 3.84 -16.95
N PHE A 267 -4.06 3.83 -15.75
CA PHE A 267 -4.36 4.76 -14.68
C PHE A 267 -5.86 4.77 -14.31
N SER A 268 -6.53 3.61 -14.32
CA SER A 268 -8.00 3.49 -14.32
C SER A 268 -8.70 4.19 -13.14
N ARG A 269 -7.98 4.40 -12.03
CA ARG A 269 -8.48 5.15 -10.88
C ARG A 269 -8.74 6.64 -11.16
N TYR A 270 -8.05 7.20 -12.15
CA TYR A 270 -8.19 8.60 -12.56
C TYR A 270 -9.27 8.80 -13.63
N TRP A 271 -9.94 7.73 -14.06
CA TRP A 271 -11.04 7.81 -15.01
C TRP A 271 -12.30 8.41 -14.34
N PRO A 272 -13.23 8.95 -15.15
CA PRO A 272 -14.56 9.33 -14.66
C PRO A 272 -15.26 8.17 -13.96
N HIS A 273 -16.11 8.50 -12.97
CA HIS A 273 -16.78 7.50 -12.13
C HIS A 273 -17.58 6.43 -12.92
N PRO A 274 -18.38 6.79 -13.94
CA PRO A 274 -19.10 5.77 -14.73
C PRO A 274 -18.18 4.78 -15.44
N CYS A 275 -16.99 5.23 -15.88
CA CYS A 275 -16.04 4.38 -16.58
C CYS A 275 -15.35 3.38 -15.65
N LYS A 276 -14.92 3.83 -14.46
CA LYS A 276 -14.27 2.95 -13.47
C LYS A 276 -15.24 1.97 -12.84
N GLU A 277 -16.49 2.39 -12.60
CA GLU A 277 -17.56 1.52 -12.14
C GLU A 277 -17.94 0.50 -13.22
N GLY A 278 -18.15 0.94 -14.46
CA GLY A 278 -18.45 0.05 -15.58
C GLY A 278 -17.36 -1.00 -15.82
N LEU A 279 -16.08 -0.63 -15.75
CA LEU A 279 -14.97 -1.60 -15.82
C LEU A 279 -15.00 -2.59 -14.64
N SER A 280 -15.16 -2.08 -13.42
CA SER A 280 -15.11 -2.89 -12.20
C SER A 280 -16.29 -3.83 -12.09
N GLY A 281 -17.49 -3.40 -12.51
CA GLY A 281 -18.72 -4.18 -12.56
C GLY A 281 -18.66 -5.27 -13.63
N LYS A 282 -18.22 -4.94 -14.86
CA LYS A 282 -18.03 -5.94 -15.92
C LYS A 282 -17.03 -7.04 -15.52
N LEU A 283 -15.95 -6.68 -14.82
CA LEU A 283 -14.98 -7.66 -14.31
C LEU A 283 -15.53 -8.53 -13.17
N GLN A 284 -16.70 -8.21 -12.59
CA GLN A 284 -17.41 -9.07 -11.63
C GLN A 284 -18.46 -9.96 -12.28
N GLU A 285 -18.88 -9.68 -13.51
CA GLU A 285 -19.87 -10.49 -14.23
C GLU A 285 -19.28 -11.87 -14.59
N PRO A 286 -19.85 -12.99 -14.10
CA PRO A 286 -19.31 -14.33 -14.34
C PRO A 286 -19.18 -14.69 -15.83
N LEU A 287 -20.13 -14.22 -16.65
CA LEU A 287 -20.18 -14.49 -18.09
C LEU A 287 -19.03 -13.84 -18.86
N LEU A 288 -18.47 -12.73 -18.36
CA LEU A 288 -17.28 -12.11 -18.95
C LEU A 288 -16.00 -12.63 -18.28
N LEU A 289 -16.00 -12.69 -16.95
CA LEU A 289 -14.80 -12.98 -16.18
C LEU A 289 -14.25 -14.38 -16.41
N TYR A 290 -15.09 -15.42 -16.41
CA TYR A 290 -14.60 -16.80 -16.52
C TYR A 290 -14.05 -17.14 -17.91
N PRO A 291 -14.72 -16.78 -19.03
CA PRO A 291 -14.12 -16.95 -20.35
C PRO A 291 -12.80 -16.18 -20.50
N LEU A 292 -12.73 -14.94 -20.01
CA LEU A 292 -11.50 -14.15 -20.03
C LEU A 292 -10.37 -14.82 -19.22
N ALA A 293 -10.70 -15.37 -18.05
CA ALA A 293 -9.76 -16.13 -17.22
C ALA A 293 -9.28 -17.41 -17.90
N ILE A 294 -10.18 -18.19 -18.52
CA ILE A 294 -9.81 -19.40 -19.26
C ILE A 294 -8.88 -19.03 -20.43
N VAL A 295 -9.22 -18.02 -21.23
CA VAL A 295 -8.37 -17.56 -22.33
C VAL A 295 -6.99 -17.11 -21.82
N SER A 296 -6.95 -16.36 -20.71
CA SER A 296 -5.69 -15.90 -20.11
C SER A 296 -4.83 -17.06 -19.60
N VAL A 297 -5.44 -18.08 -18.99
CA VAL A 297 -4.73 -19.29 -18.54
C VAL A 297 -4.23 -20.09 -19.73
N LEU A 298 -5.04 -20.31 -20.77
CA LEU A 298 -4.63 -21.01 -21.99
C LEU A 298 -3.49 -20.27 -22.70
N ALA A 299 -3.57 -18.94 -22.81
CA ALA A 299 -2.52 -18.11 -23.36
C ALA A 299 -1.23 -18.22 -22.52
N LEU A 300 -1.34 -18.24 -21.19
CA LEU A 300 -0.21 -18.41 -20.28
C LEU A 300 0.45 -19.79 -20.45
N VAL A 301 -0.35 -20.86 -20.50
CA VAL A 301 0.14 -22.23 -20.73
C VAL A 301 0.81 -22.33 -22.10
N TYR A 302 0.20 -21.77 -23.14
CA TYR A 302 0.79 -21.73 -24.47
C TYR A 302 2.13 -20.97 -24.49
N ALA A 303 2.18 -19.79 -23.86
CA ALA A 303 3.40 -18.99 -23.74
C ALA A 303 4.51 -19.75 -23.00
N LEU A 304 4.17 -20.48 -21.94
CA LEU A 304 5.11 -21.33 -21.20
C LEU A 304 5.60 -22.52 -22.03
N ALA A 305 4.70 -23.23 -22.71
CA ALA A 305 5.05 -24.36 -23.58
C ALA A 305 5.95 -23.94 -24.75
N ARG A 306 5.76 -22.70 -25.25
CA ARG A 306 6.55 -22.12 -26.33
C ARG A 306 7.68 -21.20 -25.85
N PHE A 307 7.90 -21.08 -24.55
CA PHE A 307 8.78 -20.08 -23.96
C PHE A 307 10.16 -20.02 -24.63
N ARG A 308 10.78 -21.17 -24.88
CA ARG A 308 12.12 -21.26 -25.49
C ARG A 308 12.19 -20.84 -26.96
N ARG A 309 11.04 -20.74 -27.64
CA ARG A 309 10.93 -20.29 -29.03
C ARG A 309 10.63 -18.79 -29.14
N TRP A 310 10.30 -18.13 -28.04
CA TRP A 310 10.00 -16.70 -28.03
C TRP A 310 11.28 -15.87 -28.12
N ARG A 311 11.14 -14.65 -28.64
CA ARG A 311 12.21 -13.65 -28.59
C ARG A 311 12.49 -13.26 -27.12
N GLY A 312 13.70 -12.78 -26.86
CA GLY A 312 14.13 -12.43 -25.50
C GLY A 312 13.21 -11.44 -24.78
N GLU A 313 12.63 -10.50 -25.52
CA GLU A 313 11.65 -9.54 -25.02
C GLU A 313 10.41 -10.23 -24.46
N GLY A 314 9.85 -11.19 -25.21
CA GLY A 314 8.67 -11.96 -24.80
C GLY A 314 8.97 -12.92 -23.65
N GLN A 315 10.17 -13.51 -23.61
CA GLN A 315 10.61 -14.35 -22.50
C GLN A 315 10.71 -13.54 -21.20
N ALA A 316 11.34 -12.37 -21.26
CA ALA A 316 11.44 -11.49 -20.10
C ALA A 316 10.07 -10.99 -19.64
N ALA A 317 9.21 -10.59 -20.57
CA ALA A 317 7.85 -10.15 -20.26
C ALA A 317 7.04 -11.25 -19.57
N LEU A 318 7.12 -12.50 -20.03
CA LEU A 318 6.45 -13.63 -19.40
C LEU A 318 6.97 -13.89 -17.98
N LEU A 319 8.29 -13.85 -17.78
CA LEU A 319 8.88 -13.99 -16.45
C LEU A 319 8.37 -12.89 -15.50
N PHE A 320 8.38 -11.63 -15.94
CA PHE A 320 7.89 -10.52 -15.12
C PHE A 320 6.39 -10.58 -14.86
N LEU A 321 5.59 -11.06 -15.81
CA LEU A 321 4.16 -11.31 -15.60
C LEU A 321 3.92 -12.34 -14.49
N LEU A 322 4.68 -13.44 -14.49
CA LEU A 322 4.57 -14.46 -13.43
C LEU A 322 5.01 -13.93 -12.07
N LEU A 323 6.09 -13.13 -12.03
CA LEU A 323 6.52 -12.47 -10.80
C LEU A 323 5.50 -11.44 -10.30
N PHE A 324 4.83 -10.71 -11.19
CA PHE A 324 3.71 -9.83 -10.86
C PHE A 324 2.55 -10.62 -10.22
N ILE A 325 2.14 -11.73 -10.84
CA ILE A 325 1.06 -12.59 -10.31
C ILE A 325 1.42 -13.10 -8.92
N LEU A 326 2.63 -13.66 -8.75
CA LEU A 326 3.08 -14.20 -7.47
C LEU A 326 3.22 -13.13 -6.38
N ALA A 327 3.75 -11.95 -6.71
CA ALA A 327 3.91 -10.86 -5.76
C ALA A 327 2.57 -10.24 -5.32
N LEU A 328 1.55 -10.30 -6.17
CA LEU A 328 0.21 -9.80 -5.86
C LEU A 328 -0.64 -10.84 -5.11
N ALA A 329 -0.34 -12.13 -5.24
CA ALA A 329 -1.12 -13.23 -4.67
C ALA A 329 -1.46 -13.08 -3.18
N PRO A 330 -0.56 -12.60 -2.28
CA PRO A 330 -0.91 -12.44 -0.87
C PRO A 330 -2.02 -11.41 -0.61
N ALA A 331 -2.19 -10.44 -1.51
CA ALA A 331 -3.12 -9.32 -1.34
C ALA A 331 -4.30 -9.34 -2.32
N VAL A 332 -4.31 -10.24 -3.30
CA VAL A 332 -5.36 -10.28 -4.33
C VAL A 332 -6.75 -10.63 -3.76
N ASN A 333 -6.79 -11.29 -2.60
CA ASN A 333 -8.03 -11.62 -1.90
C ASN A 333 -8.59 -10.44 -1.07
N LEU A 334 -7.84 -9.34 -0.95
CA LEU A 334 -8.28 -8.15 -0.23
C LEU A 334 -9.19 -7.28 -1.10
N TYR A 335 -9.99 -6.45 -0.46
CA TYR A 335 -10.90 -5.55 -1.15
C TYR A 335 -10.14 -4.54 -2.04
N PHE A 336 -10.48 -4.52 -3.33
CA PHE A 336 -9.97 -3.55 -4.29
C PHE A 336 -10.88 -2.33 -4.34
N ASN A 337 -10.42 -1.20 -3.81
CA ASN A 337 -11.17 0.05 -3.92
C ASN A 337 -10.90 0.73 -5.28
N TYR A 338 -11.95 1.00 -6.05
CA TYR A 338 -11.90 1.75 -7.31
C TYR A 338 -12.60 3.12 -7.22
N LEU A 339 -13.24 3.44 -6.09
CA LEU A 339 -14.02 4.65 -5.87
C LEU A 339 -13.14 5.85 -5.52
N LEU A 340 -12.21 5.69 -4.59
CA LEU A 340 -11.35 6.79 -4.09
C LEU A 340 -10.01 6.83 -4.84
N TYR A 341 -9.33 7.98 -4.78
CA TYR A 341 -8.03 8.16 -5.45
C TYR A 341 -6.88 7.49 -4.70
N ILE A 342 -6.96 7.38 -3.38
CA ILE A 342 -5.93 6.79 -2.53
C ILE A 342 -6.57 5.77 -1.60
N GLU A 343 -6.54 4.49 -1.93
CA GLU A 343 -6.92 3.45 -0.97
C GLU A 343 -6.40 2.10 -1.43
N ASN A 344 -5.74 1.35 -0.55
CA ASN A 344 -5.27 -0.02 -0.82
C ASN A 344 -4.29 -0.10 -2.01
N ASP A 345 -3.61 0.99 -2.37
CA ASP A 345 -2.54 0.99 -3.36
C ASP A 345 -1.30 0.25 -2.86
N ARG A 346 -1.04 0.33 -1.55
CA ARG A 346 0.08 -0.32 -0.88
C ARG A 346 0.23 -1.81 -1.20
N TYR A 347 -0.88 -2.52 -1.39
CA TYR A 347 -0.90 -3.94 -1.74
C TYR A 347 -0.28 -4.27 -3.10
N GLY A 348 -0.30 -3.32 -4.04
CA GLY A 348 0.28 -3.49 -5.37
C GLY A 348 1.75 -3.07 -5.48
N TYR A 349 2.37 -2.55 -4.40
CA TYR A 349 3.67 -1.89 -4.47
C TYR A 349 4.76 -2.80 -5.06
N LEU A 350 5.06 -3.95 -4.44
CA LEU A 350 6.07 -4.89 -4.95
C LEU A 350 5.69 -5.45 -6.33
N ALA A 351 4.42 -5.83 -6.51
CA ALA A 351 3.94 -6.40 -7.77
C ALA A 351 4.14 -5.43 -8.94
N SER A 352 3.89 -4.14 -8.73
CA SER A 352 4.01 -3.10 -9.76
C SER A 352 5.43 -2.99 -10.33
N ALA A 353 6.47 -3.24 -9.53
CA ALA A 353 7.85 -3.26 -10.03
C ALA A 353 8.04 -4.32 -11.14
N PHE A 354 7.48 -5.52 -10.95
CA PHE A 354 7.52 -6.56 -11.97
C PHE A 354 6.61 -6.23 -13.15
N PHE A 355 5.40 -5.72 -12.89
CA PHE A 355 4.49 -5.29 -13.95
C PHE A 355 5.16 -4.29 -14.90
N PHE A 356 5.80 -3.25 -14.37
CA PHE A 356 6.44 -2.21 -15.17
C PHE A 356 7.70 -2.68 -15.90
N LEU A 357 8.48 -3.59 -15.32
CA LEU A 357 9.57 -4.25 -16.03
C LEU A 357 9.04 -5.10 -17.22
N GLY A 358 7.94 -5.82 -17.02
CA GLY A 358 7.27 -6.58 -18.08
C GLY A 358 6.72 -5.68 -19.18
N LEU A 359 6.02 -4.60 -18.81
CA LEU A 359 5.50 -3.62 -19.75
C LEU A 359 6.63 -2.98 -20.58
N SER A 360 7.71 -2.55 -19.93
CA SER A 360 8.84 -1.97 -20.66
C SER A 360 9.55 -2.98 -21.57
N ALA A 361 9.62 -4.26 -21.19
CA ALA A 361 10.16 -5.31 -22.06
C ALA A 361 9.30 -5.47 -23.32
N LEU A 362 7.96 -5.49 -23.18
CA LEU A 362 7.04 -5.56 -24.32
C LEU A 362 7.16 -4.34 -25.24
N LEU A 363 7.16 -3.12 -24.66
CA LEU A 363 7.29 -1.89 -25.45
C LEU A 363 8.61 -1.84 -26.22
N SER A 364 9.67 -2.47 -25.72
CA SER A 364 10.99 -2.47 -26.37
C SER A 364 11.06 -3.29 -27.66
N VAL A 365 10.01 -4.06 -27.99
CA VAL A 365 9.85 -4.72 -29.30
C VAL A 365 9.65 -3.71 -30.42
N LEU A 366 9.09 -2.53 -30.09
CA LEU A 366 8.82 -1.46 -31.04
C LEU A 366 10.10 -0.78 -31.53
N PRO A 367 10.06 -0.09 -32.68
CA PRO A 367 11.16 0.77 -33.11
C PRO A 367 11.55 1.77 -32.01
N ARG A 368 12.86 2.05 -31.88
CA ARG A 368 13.41 2.85 -30.77
C ARG A 368 12.69 4.19 -30.56
N TRP A 369 12.34 4.90 -31.63
CA TRP A 369 11.66 6.19 -31.54
C TRP A 369 10.25 6.06 -30.92
N LEU A 370 9.48 5.04 -31.32
CA LEU A 370 8.13 4.80 -30.81
C LEU A 370 8.17 4.29 -29.36
N PHE A 371 9.13 3.42 -29.05
CA PHE A 371 9.40 2.99 -27.68
C PHE A 371 9.68 4.20 -26.77
N LEU A 372 10.60 5.09 -27.18
CA LEU A 372 10.94 6.29 -26.42
C LEU A 372 9.75 7.24 -26.28
N LEU A 373 8.97 7.46 -27.35
CA LEU A 373 7.75 8.27 -27.30
C LEU A 373 6.77 7.73 -26.26
N LEU A 374 6.45 6.44 -26.29
CA LEU A 374 5.52 5.82 -25.35
C LEU A 374 6.04 5.84 -23.91
N VAL A 375 7.34 5.63 -23.71
CA VAL A 375 7.98 5.73 -22.39
C VAL A 375 7.87 7.16 -21.85
N ILE A 376 8.19 8.17 -22.66
CA ILE A 376 8.12 9.59 -22.26
C ILE A 376 6.67 9.98 -21.95
N CYS A 377 5.71 9.60 -22.80
CA CYS A 377 4.29 9.85 -22.56
C CYS A 377 3.82 9.20 -21.26
N TYR A 378 4.16 7.93 -21.03
CA TYR A 378 3.76 7.21 -19.82
C TYR A 378 4.40 7.80 -18.56
N ILE A 379 5.67 8.19 -18.61
CA ILE A 379 6.36 8.91 -17.51
C ILE A 379 5.68 10.25 -17.24
N GLY A 380 5.35 11.01 -18.29
CA GLY A 380 4.66 12.30 -18.17
C GLY A 380 3.30 12.17 -17.49
N LEU A 381 2.49 11.21 -17.92
CA LEU A 381 1.20 10.90 -17.28
C LEU A 381 1.37 10.43 -15.83
N SER A 382 2.36 9.56 -15.57
CA SER A 382 2.66 9.07 -14.23
C SER A 382 3.02 10.21 -13.28
N ALA A 383 3.92 11.11 -13.70
CA ALA A 383 4.33 12.27 -12.92
C ALA A 383 3.17 13.26 -12.70
N PHE A 384 2.33 13.49 -13.70
CA PHE A 384 1.14 14.33 -13.58
C PHE A 384 0.17 13.78 -12.51
N PHE A 385 -0.19 12.50 -12.61
CA PHE A 385 -1.09 11.88 -11.65
C PHE A 385 -0.46 11.78 -10.26
N LEU A 386 0.84 11.45 -10.16
CA LEU A 386 1.56 11.37 -8.90
C LEU A 386 1.55 12.72 -8.16
N ARG A 387 1.81 13.82 -8.88
CA ARG A 387 1.72 15.17 -8.31
C ARG A 387 0.32 15.42 -7.74
N ARG A 388 -0.73 15.04 -8.48
CA ARG A 388 -2.12 15.16 -8.02
C ARG A 388 -2.38 14.33 -6.76
N THR A 389 -1.91 13.08 -6.71
CA THR A 389 -2.04 12.22 -5.52
C THR A 389 -1.35 12.81 -4.29
N ASN A 390 -0.13 13.33 -4.46
CA ASN A 390 0.62 13.93 -3.35
C ASN A 390 -0.02 15.25 -2.87
N LEU A 391 -0.73 15.98 -3.73
CA LEU A 391 -1.53 17.13 -3.31
C LEU A 391 -2.72 16.73 -2.43
N TYR A 392 -3.36 15.59 -2.70
CA TYR A 392 -4.42 15.09 -1.82
C TYR A 392 -3.87 14.77 -0.41
N TRP A 393 -2.70 14.14 -0.32
CA TRP A 393 -2.03 13.93 0.96
C TRP A 393 -1.69 15.24 1.69
N ARG A 394 -1.19 16.24 0.96
CA ARG A 394 -0.88 17.57 1.53
C ARG A 394 -2.13 18.22 2.12
N GLN A 395 -3.24 18.21 1.38
CA GLN A 395 -4.51 18.81 1.80
C GLN A 395 -5.14 18.05 2.96
N SER A 396 -5.14 16.71 2.90
CA SER A 396 -5.57 15.84 4.01
C SER A 396 -4.80 16.15 5.29
N THR A 397 -3.48 16.32 5.17
CA THR A 397 -2.61 16.65 6.31
C THR A 397 -2.90 18.04 6.89
N ALA A 398 -3.14 19.04 6.04
CA ALA A 398 -3.52 20.37 6.50
C ALA A 398 -4.84 20.36 7.28
N LEU A 399 -5.84 19.60 6.82
CA LEU A 399 -7.12 19.41 7.51
C LEU A 399 -6.94 18.67 8.84
N TYR A 400 -6.12 17.62 8.85
CA TYR A 400 -5.85 16.82 10.05
C TYR A 400 -5.24 17.68 11.17
N TYR A 401 -4.21 18.48 10.86
CA TYR A 401 -3.62 19.38 11.84
C TYR A 401 -4.54 20.55 12.20
N GLY A 402 -5.25 21.14 11.23
CA GLY A 402 -6.20 22.23 11.49
C GLY A 402 -7.30 21.84 12.48
N LEU A 403 -7.78 20.60 12.43
CA LEU A 403 -8.79 20.11 13.37
C LEU A 403 -8.24 19.87 14.78
N MET A 404 -7.00 19.39 14.89
CA MET A 404 -6.35 19.29 16.21
C MET A 404 -6.00 20.66 16.78
N ASP A 405 -5.62 21.61 15.94
CA ASP A 405 -5.19 22.96 16.36
C ASP A 405 -6.39 23.85 16.75
N SER A 406 -7.54 23.67 16.11
CA SER A 406 -8.78 24.41 16.42
C SER A 406 -9.57 23.83 17.59
N PHE A 407 -9.21 22.64 18.09
CA PHE A 407 -9.88 22.03 19.23
C PHE A 407 -9.51 22.77 20.54
N ARG A 408 -10.52 23.37 21.18
CA ARG A 408 -10.34 24.22 22.39
C ARG A 408 -11.14 23.77 23.62
N TRP A 409 -11.97 22.73 23.49
CA TRP A 409 -12.91 22.30 24.53
C TRP A 409 -12.30 21.26 25.47
N TYR A 410 -11.08 21.51 25.97
CA TYR A 410 -10.39 20.57 26.87
C TYR A 410 -11.06 20.43 28.24
N ASP A 411 -11.80 21.46 28.67
CA ASP A 411 -12.50 21.50 29.95
C ASP A 411 -13.93 20.92 29.88
N ALA A 412 -14.42 20.57 28.68
CA ALA A 412 -15.72 19.93 28.54
C ALA A 412 -15.67 18.49 29.11
N PRO A 413 -16.73 18.00 29.78
CA PRO A 413 -16.77 16.61 30.24
C PRO A 413 -17.02 15.64 29.09
N ALA A 414 -17.76 16.06 28.04
CA ALA A 414 -18.03 15.28 26.85
C ALA A 414 -18.10 16.15 25.58
N VAL A 415 -17.67 15.57 24.46
CA VAL A 415 -17.74 16.19 23.12
C VAL A 415 -18.40 15.22 22.14
N TYR A 416 -19.38 15.71 21.39
CA TYR A 416 -20.04 14.96 20.31
C TYR A 416 -19.55 15.48 18.96
N LEU A 417 -18.85 14.65 18.19
CA LEU A 417 -18.31 14.99 16.88
C LEU A 417 -19.32 14.57 15.79
N LEU A 418 -19.96 15.56 15.17
CA LEU A 418 -21.11 15.35 14.28
C LEU A 418 -20.71 14.96 12.85
N ASN A 419 -19.48 15.26 12.42
CA ASN A 419 -18.99 14.95 11.08
C ASN A 419 -17.45 14.85 11.04
N LEU A 420 -16.86 13.91 11.80
CA LEU A 420 -15.41 13.75 11.81
C LEU A 420 -14.91 13.27 10.44
N PRO A 421 -13.94 13.93 9.78
CA PRO A 421 -13.45 13.45 8.50
C PRO A 421 -12.70 12.10 8.60
N ASP A 422 -13.19 11.08 7.90
CA ASP A 422 -12.52 9.76 7.78
C ASP A 422 -11.34 9.83 6.82
N ASN A 423 -11.57 10.39 5.63
CA ASN A 423 -10.58 10.51 4.58
C ASN A 423 -10.86 11.71 3.66
N TYR A 424 -9.83 12.18 2.95
CA TYR A 424 -9.96 13.12 1.86
C TYR A 424 -9.56 12.44 0.55
N GLN A 425 -10.55 12.15 -0.31
CA GLN A 425 -10.33 11.43 -1.57
C GLN A 425 -9.57 10.09 -1.38
N GLY A 426 -9.75 9.47 -0.21
CA GLY A 426 -9.07 8.26 0.24
C GLY A 426 -7.80 8.48 1.08
N ALA A 427 -7.18 9.67 1.05
CA ALA A 427 -6.08 9.98 1.96
C ALA A 427 -6.60 10.02 3.39
N VAL A 428 -6.18 9.06 4.23
CA VAL A 428 -6.71 8.82 5.58
C VAL A 428 -6.49 10.02 6.50
N LEU A 429 -7.50 10.38 7.30
CA LEU A 429 -7.44 11.33 8.42
C LEU A 429 -7.72 10.62 9.74
N PHE A 430 -8.95 10.67 10.23
CA PHE A 430 -9.37 10.14 11.53
C PHE A 430 -10.21 8.87 11.39
N ARG A 431 -9.88 8.02 10.43
CA ARG A 431 -10.58 6.74 10.24
C ARG A 431 -10.59 5.94 11.54
N ASP A 432 -11.76 5.50 11.99
CA ASP A 432 -11.93 4.63 13.16
C ASP A 432 -12.67 3.36 12.73
N PHE A 433 -12.13 2.20 13.07
CA PHE A 433 -12.80 0.90 12.87
C PHE A 433 -13.43 0.35 14.14
N SER A 434 -13.03 0.86 15.31
CA SER A 434 -13.52 0.41 16.62
C SER A 434 -14.94 0.92 16.90
N GLY A 435 -15.24 2.13 16.42
CA GLY A 435 -16.47 2.85 16.77
C GLY A 435 -16.52 3.24 18.24
N GLN A 436 -15.35 3.40 18.86
CA GLN A 436 -15.17 3.87 20.24
C GLN A 436 -14.71 5.34 20.27
N GLY A 437 -14.56 6.01 19.12
CA GLY A 437 -14.17 7.42 19.07
C GLY A 437 -12.68 7.64 19.35
N GLU A 438 -11.86 6.59 19.19
CA GLU A 438 -10.45 6.61 19.55
C GLU A 438 -9.61 7.41 18.55
N ALA A 439 -9.99 7.51 17.28
CA ALA A 439 -9.13 8.10 16.26
C ALA A 439 -8.78 9.58 16.52
N PHE A 440 -9.75 10.39 16.93
CA PHE A 440 -9.49 11.79 17.30
C PHE A 440 -8.81 11.90 18.67
N ARG A 441 -9.22 11.08 19.66
CA ARG A 441 -8.60 11.02 20.99
C ARG A 441 -7.09 10.72 20.90
N ASP A 442 -6.74 9.70 20.13
CA ASP A 442 -5.38 9.28 19.87
C ASP A 442 -4.56 10.35 19.15
N ALA A 443 -5.18 11.06 18.20
CA ALA A 443 -4.54 12.18 17.52
C ALA A 443 -4.17 13.29 18.51
N LEU A 444 -5.10 13.66 19.39
CA LEU A 444 -4.87 14.65 20.46
C LEU A 444 -3.76 14.18 21.42
N LYS A 445 -3.83 12.93 21.90
CA LYS A 445 -2.85 12.37 22.83
C LYS A 445 -1.46 12.24 22.22
N TYR A 446 -1.33 11.54 21.09
CA TYR A 446 -0.03 11.13 20.57
C TYR A 446 0.58 12.11 19.58
N ILE A 447 -0.23 12.75 18.75
CA ILE A 447 0.27 13.67 17.71
C ILE A 447 0.35 15.09 18.24
N LYS A 448 -0.77 15.62 18.74
CA LYS A 448 -0.83 16.98 19.31
C LYS A 448 -0.13 17.09 20.66
N LYS A 449 0.00 15.97 21.39
CA LYS A 449 0.54 15.90 22.77
C LYS A 449 -0.27 16.73 23.78
N ALA A 450 -1.58 16.77 23.58
CA ALA A 450 -2.55 17.40 24.46
C ALA A 450 -3.72 16.42 24.64
N PRO A 451 -3.61 15.44 25.56
CA PRO A 451 -4.69 14.48 25.77
C PRO A 451 -5.96 15.19 26.24
N TYR A 452 -7.11 14.70 25.78
CA TYR A 452 -8.42 15.10 26.26
C TYR A 452 -8.96 14.02 27.21
N GLU A 453 -9.24 14.41 28.45
CA GLU A 453 -9.63 13.49 29.53
C GLU A 453 -11.12 13.16 29.51
N GLY A 454 -11.96 14.00 28.89
CA GLY A 454 -13.40 13.77 28.80
C GLY A 454 -13.81 12.67 27.80
N ALA A 455 -15.12 12.47 27.65
CA ALA A 455 -15.70 11.53 26.70
C ALA A 455 -15.74 12.13 25.28
N ILE A 456 -15.32 11.36 24.27
CA ILE A 456 -15.48 11.71 22.85
C ILE A 456 -16.51 10.75 22.26
N HIS A 457 -17.61 11.30 21.77
CA HIS A 457 -18.64 10.58 21.04
C HIS A 457 -18.54 10.90 19.55
N GLU A 458 -18.04 9.95 18.77
CA GLU A 458 -18.05 10.05 17.32
C GLU A 458 -19.44 9.68 16.78
N VAL A 459 -20.25 10.69 16.44
CA VAL A 459 -21.62 10.50 15.96
C VAL A 459 -21.62 10.04 14.50
N ALA A 460 -20.89 10.72 13.64
CA ALA A 460 -20.73 10.31 12.26
C ALA A 460 -19.37 10.72 11.72
N GLN A 461 -18.84 9.90 10.82
CA GLN A 461 -17.70 10.25 10.00
C GLN A 461 -18.15 10.54 8.57
N TYR A 462 -17.27 11.11 7.76
CA TYR A 462 -17.54 11.26 6.34
C TYR A 462 -16.28 11.34 5.47
N ASN A 463 -16.41 11.08 4.18
CA ASN A 463 -15.35 11.34 3.21
C ASN A 463 -15.46 12.78 2.69
N LEU A 464 -14.33 13.47 2.58
CA LEU A 464 -14.22 14.78 1.96
C LEU A 464 -13.98 14.64 0.46
N ALA A 465 -14.78 15.32 -0.36
CA ALA A 465 -14.58 15.49 -1.79
C ALA A 465 -13.69 16.71 -2.09
N THR A 466 -13.85 17.80 -1.35
CA THR A 466 -12.99 18.98 -1.34
C THR A 466 -12.54 19.36 0.07
N PRO A 467 -11.45 20.14 0.25
CA PRO A 467 -11.05 20.60 1.59
C PRO A 467 -12.02 21.60 2.23
N ALA A 468 -12.93 22.19 1.44
CA ALA A 468 -13.91 23.15 1.94
C ALA A 468 -15.22 22.51 2.40
N ASP A 469 -15.36 21.21 2.18
CA ASP A 469 -16.54 20.44 2.55
C ASP A 469 -16.81 20.52 4.06
N GLY A 470 -18.08 20.48 4.42
CA GLY A 470 -18.54 20.50 5.80
C GLY A 470 -20.03 20.22 5.87
N VAL A 471 -20.62 20.60 7.00
CA VAL A 471 -22.04 20.41 7.28
C VAL A 471 -22.66 21.71 7.79
N THR A 472 -23.98 21.79 7.71
CA THR A 472 -24.81 22.70 8.47
C THR A 472 -25.57 21.88 9.50
N VAL A 473 -25.62 22.38 10.73
CA VAL A 473 -26.36 21.75 11.83
C VAL A 473 -27.53 22.65 12.20
N ARG A 474 -28.74 22.09 12.16
CA ARG A 474 -29.96 22.75 12.61
C ARG A 474 -30.48 22.06 13.86
N ARG A 475 -30.69 22.83 14.92
CA ARG A 475 -31.36 22.36 16.14
C ARG A 475 -32.87 22.36 15.90
N ASP A 476 -33.47 21.18 15.80
CA ASP A 476 -34.91 21.03 15.60
C ASP A 476 -35.67 21.07 16.95
N SER A 477 -35.05 20.61 18.03
CA SER A 477 -35.55 20.74 19.41
C SER A 477 -34.40 20.69 20.42
N ALA A 478 -34.70 20.66 21.73
CA ALA A 478 -33.67 20.61 22.76
C ALA A 478 -32.67 19.44 22.59
N MET A 479 -33.16 18.29 22.10
CA MET A 479 -32.40 17.04 21.95
C MET A 479 -32.39 16.47 20.52
N HIS A 480 -33.11 17.09 19.58
CA HIS A 480 -33.09 16.69 18.16
C HIS A 480 -32.30 17.67 17.30
N TYR A 481 -31.43 17.15 16.45
CA TYR A 481 -30.63 17.91 15.50
C TYR A 481 -30.72 17.29 14.11
N THR A 482 -30.72 18.13 13.07
CA THR A 482 -30.51 17.72 11.69
C THR A 482 -29.12 18.17 11.25
N VAL A 483 -28.33 17.22 10.76
CA VAL A 483 -26.97 17.47 10.24
C VAL A 483 -26.96 17.18 8.75
N GLU A 484 -26.71 18.20 7.94
CA GLU A 484 -26.82 18.15 6.48
C GLU A 484 -25.50 18.55 5.82
N PHE A 485 -25.06 17.83 4.80
CA PHE A 485 -23.88 18.23 4.04
C PHE A 485 -24.13 19.54 3.28
N ASN A 486 -23.13 20.44 3.24
CA ASN A 486 -23.24 21.67 2.45
C ASN A 486 -23.03 21.42 0.94
N GLN A 487 -22.72 20.18 0.55
CA GLN A 487 -22.28 19.82 -0.80
C GLN A 487 -22.56 18.35 -1.13
N TRP A 488 -22.49 18.00 -2.42
CA TRP A 488 -22.66 16.64 -2.93
C TRP A 488 -21.33 15.91 -3.12
N GLY A 489 -21.38 14.57 -3.19
CA GLY A 489 -20.18 13.72 -3.37
C GLY A 489 -19.55 13.23 -2.07
N ASN A 490 -20.21 13.48 -0.95
CA ASN A 490 -19.90 12.93 0.36
C ASN A 490 -20.87 11.80 0.70
N TRP A 491 -20.42 10.90 1.56
CA TRP A 491 -21.22 9.86 2.19
C TRP A 491 -21.00 9.93 3.69
N TRP A 492 -21.98 9.50 4.48
CA TRP A 492 -21.81 9.26 5.91
C TRP A 492 -21.15 7.90 6.16
N TRP A 493 -20.22 7.88 7.09
CA TRP A 493 -19.40 6.73 7.45
C TRP A 493 -19.51 6.48 8.95
N ARG A 494 -19.32 5.21 9.31
CA ARG A 494 -19.14 4.75 10.68
C ARG A 494 -18.33 3.46 10.64
N ARG A 495 -17.34 3.32 11.52
CA ARG A 495 -16.49 2.11 11.60
C ARG A 495 -15.79 1.79 10.28
N GLY A 496 -15.37 2.82 9.53
CA GLY A 496 -14.71 2.68 8.23
C GLY A 496 -15.58 2.10 7.11
N ILE A 497 -16.91 2.03 7.30
CA ILE A 497 -17.89 1.63 6.28
C ILE A 497 -19.00 2.69 6.17
N GLY A 498 -19.82 2.63 5.13
CA GLY A 498 -20.98 3.53 5.01
C GLY A 498 -21.94 3.35 6.21
N MET A 499 -22.47 4.46 6.74
CA MET A 499 -23.27 4.50 7.97
C MET A 499 -24.62 3.76 7.87
N GLY A 500 -25.04 3.35 6.66
CA GLY A 500 -26.32 2.68 6.44
C GLY A 500 -27.52 3.58 6.74
N PRO A 501 -28.68 3.02 7.10
CA PRO A 501 -29.90 3.78 7.39
C PRO A 501 -29.89 4.49 8.75
N GLY A 502 -28.89 4.24 9.61
CA GLY A 502 -28.87 4.76 10.96
C GLY A 502 -28.45 3.72 11.99
N TYR A 503 -28.40 4.11 13.26
CA TYR A 503 -28.06 3.24 14.37
C TYR A 503 -28.47 3.84 15.72
N GLN A 504 -28.45 3.01 16.77
CA GLN A 504 -28.64 3.44 18.15
C GLN A 504 -27.35 3.20 18.95
N ALA A 505 -26.97 4.17 19.77
CA ALA A 505 -25.93 4.10 20.79
C ALA A 505 -26.58 4.25 22.18
N ASN A 506 -25.77 4.21 23.24
CA ASN A 506 -26.29 4.28 24.60
C ASN A 506 -26.87 5.67 24.96
N THR A 507 -26.40 6.73 24.32
CA THR A 507 -26.74 8.12 24.66
C THR A 507 -27.41 8.88 23.51
N TYR A 508 -27.51 8.29 22.33
CA TYR A 508 -28.10 8.91 21.15
C TYR A 508 -28.47 7.90 20.07
N SER A 509 -29.34 8.31 19.16
CA SER A 509 -29.67 7.57 17.93
C SER A 509 -29.49 8.46 16.69
N VAL A 510 -29.14 7.82 15.59
CA VAL A 510 -28.91 8.46 14.29
C VAL A 510 -29.83 7.81 13.25
N ASP A 511 -30.60 8.61 12.53
CA ASP A 511 -31.42 8.19 11.38
C ASP A 511 -30.91 8.86 10.10
N SER A 512 -30.25 8.08 9.24
CA SER A 512 -29.56 8.56 8.05
C SER A 512 -30.50 8.60 6.84
N LYS A 513 -30.63 9.77 6.22
CA LYS A 513 -31.43 10.02 5.00
C LYS A 513 -30.57 10.24 3.76
N GLY A 514 -29.32 9.80 3.79
CA GLY A 514 -28.36 9.96 2.70
C GLY A 514 -27.63 11.29 2.75
N HIS A 515 -28.27 12.39 2.32
CA HIS A 515 -27.62 13.72 2.29
C HIS A 515 -27.53 14.39 3.67
N PHE A 516 -28.45 14.02 4.57
CA PHE A 516 -28.49 14.46 5.96
C PHE A 516 -28.81 13.29 6.88
N TYR A 517 -28.67 13.50 8.19
CA TYR A 517 -29.19 12.59 9.20
C TYR A 517 -29.86 13.36 10.34
N HIS A 518 -30.78 12.69 11.02
CA HIS A 518 -31.34 13.18 12.29
C HIS A 518 -30.59 12.54 13.45
N LEU A 519 -30.12 13.38 14.36
CA LEU A 519 -29.56 12.99 15.65
C LEU A 519 -30.62 13.21 16.72
N GLN A 520 -30.92 12.17 17.49
CA GLN A 520 -31.71 12.28 18.69
C GLN A 520 -30.85 11.90 19.89
N LEU A 521 -30.62 12.86 20.79
CA LEU A 521 -29.91 12.62 22.05
C LEU A 521 -30.90 12.09 23.09
N ASP A 522 -30.53 11.03 23.80
CA ASP A 522 -31.34 10.49 24.89
C ASP A 522 -31.02 11.22 26.20
N THR A 523 -29.74 11.51 26.43
CA THR A 523 -29.22 12.29 27.55
C THR A 523 -28.01 13.10 27.10
N ILE A 524 -27.82 14.29 27.69
CA ILE A 524 -26.62 15.11 27.49
C ILE A 524 -26.02 15.44 28.85
N GLU A 525 -24.73 15.18 29.00
CA GLU A 525 -24.02 15.52 30.23
C GLU A 525 -23.96 17.05 30.38
N PRO A 526 -24.22 17.62 31.57
CA PRO A 526 -24.12 19.06 31.78
C PRO A 526 -22.73 19.59 31.39
N GLY A 527 -22.69 20.57 30.50
CA GLY A 527 -21.45 21.15 29.97
C GLY A 527 -20.86 20.41 28.76
N ALA A 528 -21.49 19.34 28.28
CA ALA A 528 -21.10 18.70 27.03
C ALA A 528 -21.33 19.62 25.82
N VAL A 529 -20.47 19.48 24.81
CA VAL A 529 -20.51 20.31 23.59
C VAL A 529 -20.73 19.46 22.35
N LEU A 530 -21.52 19.97 21.41
CA LEU A 530 -21.71 19.38 20.09
C LEU A 530 -20.85 20.15 19.09
N LEU A 531 -19.95 19.44 18.42
CA LEU A 531 -19.02 20.02 17.45
C LEU A 531 -19.26 19.48 16.06
N TYR A 532 -19.20 20.37 15.09
CA TYR A 532 -19.17 20.04 13.68
C TYR A 532 -17.98 20.72 13.01
N GLN A 533 -17.44 20.09 11.99
CA GLN A 533 -16.31 20.58 11.23
C GLN A 533 -16.78 21.28 9.96
N VAL A 534 -16.15 22.43 9.66
CA VAL A 534 -16.26 23.15 8.39
C VAL A 534 -14.89 23.71 8.03
N LYS A 535 -14.43 23.48 6.79
CA LYS A 535 -13.15 24.03 6.27
C LYS A 535 -11.91 23.71 7.13
N GLY A 536 -11.93 22.60 7.85
CA GLY A 536 -10.81 22.14 8.67
C GLY A 536 -10.75 22.76 10.07
N GLU A 537 -11.83 23.40 10.51
CA GLU A 537 -11.97 23.94 11.86
C GLU A 537 -13.20 23.35 12.55
N TRP A 538 -13.12 23.17 13.86
CA TRP A 538 -14.27 22.85 14.70
C TRP A 538 -15.14 24.08 14.97
N ARG A 539 -16.46 23.89 14.91
CA ARG A 539 -17.50 24.84 15.25
C ARG A 539 -18.43 24.20 16.27
N GLU A 540 -18.87 24.99 17.23
CA GLU A 540 -19.86 24.57 18.23
C GLU A 540 -21.26 24.81 17.68
N VAL A 541 -22.19 23.90 17.96
CA VAL A 541 -23.61 24.10 17.63
C VAL A 541 -24.19 25.13 18.60
N GLU A 542 -24.76 26.20 18.05
CA GLU A 542 -25.42 27.27 18.82
C GLU A 542 -26.82 26.89 19.33
#